data_AF-A0A9E1XEW2-F1
#
_entry.id   AF-A0A9E1XEW2-F1
#
_cell.length_a   1.000
_cell.length_b   1.000
_cell.length_c   1.000
_cell.angle_alpha   90.00
_cell.angle_beta   90.00
_cell.angle_gamma   90.00
#
_symmetry.space_group_name_H-M   'P 1'
#
loop_
_entity.id
_entity.type
_entity.pdbx_description
1 polymer ?
#
loop_
_entity_poly.entity_id
_entity_poly.type
_entity_poly.pdbx_seq_one_letter_code
_entity_poly.pdbx_strand_id
1 'polypeptide(L)'
;QADKILEDEIARVQDWFLTRSAVPTIRKIRNEFEHISQAELEKTLLRLSHLSDKDIDSVTSLVHRITQKILHNPTMNIKALSKEEDRSLQLQVLLDVFSEKEANKKLLDEKKPNLKLVRGSKSL
;
A
#
# COMPACT_ATOMS: atom_id res chain seq x y z
N GLN A 1 9.18 -28.11 -20.72
CA GLN A 1 8.86 -28.66 -19.37
C GLN A 1 9.54 -27.84 -18.28
N ALA A 2 10.84 -27.53 -18.41
CA ALA A 2 11.55 -26.60 -17.50
C ALA A 2 10.93 -25.18 -17.50
N ASP A 3 10.56 -24.64 -18.66
CA ASP A 3 10.00 -23.28 -18.76
C ASP A 3 8.66 -23.14 -18.02
N LYS A 4 7.79 -24.15 -18.13
CA LYS A 4 6.50 -24.17 -17.44
C LYS A 4 6.66 -24.20 -15.91
N ILE A 5 7.61 -24.99 -15.41
CA ILE A 5 7.92 -25.02 -13.96
C ILE A 5 8.43 -23.66 -13.49
N LEU A 6 9.23 -22.98 -14.32
CA LEU A 6 9.75 -21.65 -14.02
C LEU A 6 8.63 -20.59 -14.01
N GLU A 7 7.74 -20.60 -15.00
CA GLU A 7 6.57 -19.71 -15.07
C GLU A 7 5.66 -19.87 -13.85
N ASP A 8 5.35 -21.11 -13.48
CA ASP A 8 4.53 -21.41 -12.31
C ASP A 8 5.18 -20.91 -11.00
N GLU A 9 6.52 -21.00 -10.89
CA GLU A 9 7.25 -20.50 -9.71
C GLU A 9 7.29 -18.97 -9.66
N ILE A 10 7.45 -18.31 -10.81
CA ILE A 10 7.38 -16.84 -10.90
C ILE A 10 6.00 -16.34 -10.46
N ALA A 11 4.93 -16.99 -10.94
CA ALA A 11 3.56 -16.63 -10.57
C ALA A 11 3.33 -16.77 -9.05
N ARG A 12 3.78 -17.88 -8.44
CA ARG A 12 3.70 -18.09 -6.98
C ARG A 12 4.45 -17.03 -6.19
N VAL A 13 5.67 -16.68 -6.62
CA VAL A 13 6.48 -15.66 -5.94
C VAL A 13 5.84 -14.27 -6.05
N GLN A 14 5.28 -13.93 -7.21
CA GLN A 14 4.58 -12.66 -7.43
C GLN A 14 3.34 -12.51 -6.54
N ASP A 15 2.49 -13.54 -6.49
CA ASP A 15 1.29 -13.56 -5.65
C ASP A 15 1.65 -13.39 -4.16
N TRP A 16 2.63 -14.16 -3.69
CA TRP A 16 3.15 -14.04 -2.33
C TRP A 16 3.67 -12.63 -2.01
N PHE A 17 4.42 -12.03 -2.95
CA PHE A 17 4.98 -10.70 -2.76
C PHE A 17 3.88 -9.62 -2.68
N LEU A 18 2.88 -9.68 -3.55
CA LEU A 18 1.76 -8.73 -3.57
C LEU A 18 0.95 -8.78 -2.28
N THR A 19 0.60 -10.00 -1.84
CA THR A 19 -0.11 -10.24 -0.59
C THR A 19 0.66 -9.65 0.61
N ARG A 20 1.98 -9.80 0.64
CA ARG A 20 2.82 -9.27 1.72
C ARG A 20 3.05 -7.76 1.64
N SER A 21 2.89 -7.16 0.45
CA SER A 21 3.03 -5.73 0.22
C SER A 21 1.76 -4.93 0.56
N ALA A 22 0.60 -5.59 0.69
CA ALA A 22 -0.66 -4.93 1.00
C ALA A 22 -0.63 -4.11 2.31
N VAL A 23 -0.15 -4.70 3.41
CA VAL A 23 -0.10 -4.04 4.73
C VAL A 23 0.80 -2.79 4.74
N PRO A 24 2.08 -2.84 4.30
CA PRO A 24 2.92 -1.65 4.27
C PRO A 24 2.37 -0.57 3.33
N THR A 25 1.74 -0.93 2.22
CA THR A 25 1.10 0.04 1.32
C THR A 25 -0.12 0.70 1.97
N ILE A 26 -1.01 -0.07 2.62
CA ILE A 26 -2.12 0.49 3.41
C ILE A 26 -1.58 1.51 4.43
N ARG A 27 -0.51 1.18 5.15
CA ARG A 27 0.09 2.09 6.13
C ARG A 27 0.57 3.39 5.48
N LYS A 28 1.26 3.30 4.34
CA LYS A 28 1.72 4.48 3.59
C LYS A 28 0.55 5.38 3.18
N ILE A 29 -0.52 4.79 2.63
CA ILE A 29 -1.72 5.53 2.20
C ILE A 29 -2.36 6.26 3.38
N ARG A 30 -2.55 5.56 4.50
CA ARG A 30 -3.16 6.14 5.69
C ARG A 30 -2.36 7.34 6.19
N ASN A 31 -1.04 7.19 6.29
CA ASN A 31 -0.16 8.27 6.71
C ASN A 31 -0.24 9.49 5.78
N GLU A 32 -0.31 9.27 4.46
CA GLU A 32 -0.41 10.35 3.48
C GLU A 32 -1.71 11.13 3.63
N PHE A 33 -2.84 10.43 3.76
CA PHE A 33 -4.15 11.06 3.98
C PHE A 33 -4.20 11.82 5.30
N GLU A 34 -3.65 11.25 6.37
CA GLU A 34 -3.59 11.89 7.69
C GLU A 34 -2.70 13.16 7.62
N HIS A 35 -1.55 13.09 6.95
CA HIS A 35 -0.66 14.23 6.73
C HIS A 35 -1.33 15.36 5.93
N ILE A 36 -1.97 15.05 4.80
CA ILE A 36 -2.71 16.03 4.00
C ILE A 36 -3.84 16.67 4.83
N SER A 37 -4.62 15.84 5.53
CA SER A 37 -5.74 16.32 6.35
C SER A 37 -5.26 17.28 7.45
N GLN A 38 -4.14 16.95 8.11
CA GLN A 38 -3.56 17.77 9.16
C GLN A 38 -3.03 19.10 8.60
N ALA A 39 -2.32 19.07 7.47
CA ALA A 39 -1.80 20.28 6.84
C ALA A 39 -2.91 21.26 6.42
N GLU A 40 -4.02 20.75 5.87
CA GLU A 40 -5.17 21.58 5.49
C GLU A 40 -5.96 22.08 6.70
N LEU A 41 -6.09 21.27 7.75
CA LEU A 41 -6.67 21.69 9.02
C LEU A 41 -5.88 22.85 9.62
N GLU A 42 -4.56 22.73 9.74
CA GLU A 42 -3.69 23.78 10.29
C GLU A 42 -3.81 25.09 9.51
N LYS A 43 -3.72 25.04 8.17
CA LYS A 43 -3.91 26.22 7.31
C LYS A 43 -5.27 26.88 7.52
N THR A 44 -6.31 26.08 7.71
CA THR A 44 -7.68 26.56 7.92
C THR A 44 -7.82 27.21 9.29
N LEU A 45 -7.31 26.57 10.35
CA LEU A 45 -7.36 27.11 11.71
C LEU A 45 -6.59 28.42 11.84
N LEU A 46 -5.46 28.59 11.14
CA LEU A 46 -4.73 29.86 11.10
C LEU A 46 -5.58 31.02 10.55
N ARG A 47 -6.48 30.74 9.59
CA ARG A 47 -7.41 31.73 9.00
C ARG A 47 -8.64 31.97 9.87
N LEU A 48 -8.94 31.02 10.77
CA LEU A 48 -10.08 31.04 11.67
C LEU A 48 -9.63 31.25 13.13
N SER A 49 -8.68 32.18 13.34
CA SER A 49 -8.11 32.47 14.66
C SER A 49 -9.08 33.05 15.70
N HIS A 50 -10.31 33.35 15.28
CA HIS A 50 -11.40 33.81 16.15
C HIS A 50 -12.19 32.65 16.79
N LEU A 51 -11.94 31.40 16.39
CA LEU A 51 -12.64 30.24 16.94
C LEU A 51 -12.22 29.98 18.40
N SER A 52 -13.17 29.50 19.19
CA SER A 52 -12.89 29.02 20.55
C SER A 52 -12.20 27.65 20.51
N ASP A 53 -11.52 27.27 21.59
CA ASP A 53 -10.90 25.93 21.72
C ASP A 53 -11.91 24.80 21.45
N LYS A 54 -13.15 24.97 21.91
CA LYS A 54 -14.24 24.01 21.68
C LYS A 54 -14.59 23.88 20.20
N ASP A 55 -14.57 24.98 19.44
CA ASP A 55 -14.83 24.96 18.01
C ASP A 55 -13.65 24.34 17.25
N ILE A 56 -12.41 24.64 17.66
CA ILE A 56 -11.19 24.02 17.13
C ILE A 56 -11.24 22.50 17.30
N ASP A 57 -11.60 22.01 18.50
CA ASP A 57 -11.75 20.58 18.77
C ASP A 57 -12.85 19.94 17.92
N SER A 58 -13.96 20.67 17.71
CA SER A 58 -15.08 20.20 16.91
C SER A 58 -14.71 20.06 15.43
N VAL A 59 -13.97 21.02 14.88
CA VAL A 59 -13.47 21.01 13.50
C VAL A 59 -12.40 19.93 13.32
N THR A 60 -11.45 19.84 14.24
CA THR A 60 -10.41 18.79 14.25
C THR A 60 -11.03 17.40 14.26
N SER A 61 -12.02 17.19 15.13
CA SER A 61 -12.77 15.93 15.21
C SER A 61 -13.57 15.65 13.94
N LEU A 62 -14.13 16.67 13.30
CA LEU A 62 -14.85 16.52 12.03
C LEU A 62 -13.91 16.03 10.92
N VAL A 63 -12.76 16.69 10.75
CA VAL A 63 -11.75 16.31 9.75
C VAL A 63 -11.30 14.87 10.01
N HIS A 64 -10.95 14.53 11.25
CA HIS A 64 -10.57 13.16 11.61
C HIS A 64 -11.66 12.14 11.23
N ARG A 65 -12.93 12.38 11.57
CA ARG A 65 -14.03 11.47 11.22
C ARG A 65 -14.20 11.31 9.71
N ILE A 66 -14.05 12.37 8.92
CA ILE A 66 -14.13 12.31 7.46
C ILE A 66 -12.99 11.44 6.91
N THR A 67 -11.75 11.71 7.34
CA THR A 67 -10.57 10.95 6.90
C THR A 67 -10.70 9.47 7.24
N GLN A 68 -11.17 9.13 8.45
CA GLN A 68 -11.40 7.74 8.84
C GLN A 68 -12.49 7.06 8.02
N LYS A 69 -13.59 7.77 7.70
CA LYS A 69 -14.66 7.23 6.85
C LYS A 69 -14.18 6.95 5.42
N ILE A 70 -13.38 7.86 4.85
CA ILE A 70 -12.79 7.67 3.52
C ILE A 70 -11.85 6.46 3.50
N LEU A 71 -10.98 6.33 4.51
CA LEU A 71 -9.95 5.29 4.55
C LEU A 71 -10.49 3.90 4.95
N HIS A 72 -11.70 3.81 5.51
CA HIS A 72 -12.26 2.53 5.96
C HIS A 72 -12.43 1.54 4.79
N ASN A 73 -13.21 1.90 3.77
CA ASN A 73 -13.51 0.99 2.66
C ASN A 73 -12.27 0.57 1.87
N PRO A 74 -11.35 1.47 1.45
CA PRO A 74 -10.12 1.08 0.77
C PRO A 74 -9.26 0.15 1.62
N THR A 75 -9.11 0.43 2.92
CA THR A 75 -8.33 -0.42 3.83
C THR A 75 -8.94 -1.83 3.91
N MET A 76 -10.25 -1.93 4.05
CA MET A 76 -10.94 -3.22 4.15
C MET A 76 -10.86 -4.00 2.84
N ASN A 77 -11.05 -3.34 1.69
CA ASN A 77 -10.99 -3.96 0.38
C ASN A 77 -9.58 -4.49 0.06
N ILE A 78 -8.53 -3.72 0.33
CA ILE A 78 -7.14 -4.17 0.13
C ILE A 78 -6.84 -5.37 1.04
N LYS A 79 -7.26 -5.36 2.30
CA LYS A 79 -7.07 -6.48 3.24
C LYS A 79 -7.86 -7.72 2.85
N ALA A 80 -9.04 -7.57 2.26
CA ALA A 80 -9.84 -8.70 1.78
C ALA A 80 -9.15 -9.34 0.56
N LEU A 81 -8.79 -8.52 -0.44
CA LEU A 81 -8.10 -8.99 -1.65
C LEU A 81 -6.76 -9.65 -1.36
N SER A 82 -6.01 -9.20 -0.34
CA SER A 82 -4.75 -9.82 0.06
C SER A 82 -4.92 -11.18 0.77
N LYS A 83 -6.13 -11.69 0.94
CA LYS A 83 -6.40 -13.00 1.55
C LYS A 83 -7.05 -13.98 0.59
N GLU A 84 -7.44 -13.52 -0.59
CA GLU A 84 -8.09 -14.34 -1.60
C GLU A 84 -7.05 -14.93 -2.56
N GLU A 85 -7.20 -16.22 -2.88
CA GLU A 85 -6.41 -16.89 -3.91
C GLU A 85 -6.79 -16.34 -5.31
N ASP A 86 -5.81 -16.27 -6.22
CA ASP A 86 -5.96 -15.84 -7.62
C ASP A 86 -6.43 -14.38 -7.84
N ARG A 87 -6.16 -13.48 -6.86
CA ARG A 87 -6.55 -12.05 -6.93
C ARG A 87 -5.39 -11.08 -7.08
N SER A 88 -4.18 -11.59 -7.32
CA SER A 88 -2.95 -10.82 -7.49
C SER A 88 -3.08 -9.61 -8.43
N LEU A 89 -3.72 -9.77 -9.59
CA LEU A 89 -3.91 -8.68 -10.56
C LEU A 89 -4.80 -7.54 -10.01
N GLN A 90 -5.89 -7.89 -9.32
CA GLN A 90 -6.82 -6.91 -8.77
C GLN A 90 -6.18 -6.16 -7.60
N LEU A 91 -5.45 -6.90 -6.76
CA LEU A 91 -4.65 -6.31 -5.69
C LEU A 91 -3.57 -5.38 -6.25
N GLN A 92 -2.88 -5.79 -7.32
CA GLN A 92 -1.85 -4.97 -7.96
C GLN A 92 -2.42 -3.66 -8.52
N VAL A 93 -3.50 -3.71 -9.30
CA VAL A 93 -4.18 -2.50 -9.82
C VAL A 93 -4.58 -1.57 -8.67
N LEU A 94 -5.12 -2.13 -7.59
CA LEU A 94 -5.54 -1.33 -6.45
C LEU A 94 -4.34 -0.68 -5.74
N LEU A 95 -3.25 -1.42 -5.55
CA LEU A 95 -2.01 -0.87 -4.98
C LEU A 95 -1.39 0.22 -5.87
N ASP A 96 -1.48 0.06 -7.19
CA ASP A 96 -0.96 1.03 -8.17
C ASP A 96 -1.72 2.36 -8.15
N VAL A 97 -3.05 2.35 -7.97
CA VAL A 97 -3.86 3.58 -7.82
C VAL A 97 -3.35 4.45 -6.67
N PHE A 98 -2.81 3.82 -5.64
CA PHE A 98 -2.32 4.48 -4.44
C PHE A 98 -0.79 4.66 -4.40
N SER A 99 -0.08 4.21 -5.44
CA SER A 99 1.37 4.30 -5.53
C SER A 99 1.78 5.39 -6.50
N GLU A 100 2.66 6.30 -6.08
CA GLU A 100 3.32 7.21 -7.01
C GLU A 100 4.21 6.43 -7.98
N LYS A 101 4.19 6.81 -9.28
CA LYS A 101 4.88 6.11 -10.36
C LYS A 101 6.38 5.87 -10.12
N GLU A 102 7.05 6.70 -9.32
CA GLU A 102 8.48 6.54 -9.01
C GLU A 102 8.78 5.51 -7.91
N ALA A 103 7.86 5.26 -6.99
CA ALA A 103 8.02 4.25 -5.94
C ALA A 103 7.96 2.82 -6.51
N ASN A 104 7.17 2.62 -7.57
CA ASN A 104 7.02 1.32 -8.24
C ASN A 104 8.32 0.88 -8.95
N LYS A 105 9.13 1.84 -9.44
CA LYS A 105 10.40 1.54 -10.12
C LYS A 105 11.45 0.96 -9.16
N LYS A 106 11.56 1.52 -7.94
CA LYS A 106 12.49 1.01 -6.91
C LYS A 106 12.07 -0.35 -6.33
N LEU A 107 10.77 -0.61 -6.16
CA LEU A 107 10.27 -1.90 -5.67
C LEU A 107 10.59 -3.05 -6.62
N LEU A 108 10.56 -2.80 -7.93
CA LEU A 108 10.90 -3.78 -8.97
C LEU A 108 12.42 -3.85 -9.24
N ASP A 109 13.15 -2.75 -9.05
CA ASP A 109 14.61 -2.70 -9.29
C ASP A 109 15.45 -3.25 -8.13
N GLU A 110 15.03 -3.09 -6.86
CA GLU A 110 15.83 -3.49 -5.69
C GLU A 110 15.75 -4.98 -5.33
N LYS A 111 14.84 -5.73 -5.95
CA LYS A 111 14.69 -7.18 -5.72
C LYS A 111 14.69 -7.97 -7.02
N LYS A 112 15.74 -7.84 -7.83
CA LYS A 112 16.25 -9.04 -8.52
C LYS A 112 16.60 -10.03 -7.41
N PRO A 113 15.84 -11.11 -7.18
CA PRO A 113 16.22 -12.06 -6.16
C PRO A 113 17.60 -12.57 -6.56
N ASN A 114 18.57 -12.48 -5.64
CA ASN A 114 19.84 -13.19 -5.75
C ASN A 114 19.54 -14.68 -5.66
N LEU A 115 18.94 -15.24 -6.71
CA LEU A 115 18.78 -16.66 -6.92
C LEU A 115 20.19 -17.17 -7.18
N LYS A 116 20.88 -17.56 -6.12
CA LYS A 116 22.04 -18.44 -6.25
C LYS A 116 21.50 -19.71 -6.90
N LEU A 117 21.67 -19.83 -8.21
CA LEU A 117 21.53 -21.12 -8.88
C LEU A 117 22.49 -22.06 -8.17
N VAL A 118 21.96 -22.92 -7.29
CA VAL A 118 22.66 -24.10 -6.82
C VAL A 118 22.75 -24.99 -8.05
N ARG A 119 23.78 -24.77 -8.87
CA ARG A 119 24.19 -25.73 -9.88
C ARG A 119 24.56 -26.98 -9.10
N GLY A 120 23.66 -27.97 -9.13
CA GLY A 120 23.94 -29.31 -8.65
C GLY A 120 25.29 -29.74 -9.20
N SER A 121 26.24 -29.89 -8.29
CA SER A 121 27.59 -30.34 -8.57
C SER A 121 27.50 -31.65 -9.36
N LYS A 122 27.99 -31.64 -10.59
CA LYS A 122 28.50 -32.86 -11.20
C LYS A 122 29.54 -33.44 -10.24
N SER A 123 29.36 -34.68 -9.83
CA SER A 123 30.47 -35.54 -9.47
C SER A 123 30.13 -36.96 -9.89
N LEU A 124 30.88 -37.38 -10.91
CA LEU A 124 31.43 -38.72 -11.20
C LEU A 124 30.60 -39.94 -10.77
#